data_AF-A0A439NCL1-F1
#
_entry.id   AF-A0A439NCL1-F1
#
_cell.length_a   1.000
_cell.length_b   1.000
_cell.length_c   1.000
_cell.angle_alpha   90.00
_cell.angle_beta   90.00
_cell.angle_gamma   90.00
#
_symmetry.space_group_name_H-M   'P 1'
#
loop_
_entity.id
_entity.type
_entity.pdbx_description
1 polymer ?
#
loop_
_entity_poly.entity_id
_entity_poly.type
_entity_poly.pdbx_seq_one_letter_code
_entity_poly.pdbx_strand_id
1 'polypeptide(L)'
;MTRFSSLLASALILLLPVSSAGAAAPEPAALFEAKTVADRDSTLTALEAAPTDPASVYAAGAGQFFTALEILAGGLHRHGFESPQSFMLPLMRLPVPDNPNPEPLTYDGFRTILVAFRDRLEKSAATLGSVPAGADIGIEVDLTRLGIDLNEDGQIAPDESAAAIMASLSRGGAPDPAAPALTFRFDRADGYWLQGYAEFLMAQAGFWLAHDFKNAFDGSFHMLFPRAKLPLQDALVPPDGGMSGGMLSSEWRIADFISLVHLVNWPVVEPERRQAARRHLMEMI
;
A
#
# COMPACT_ATOMS: atom_id res chain seq x y z
N MET A 1 -5.78 64.05 -53.74
CA MET A 1 -5.69 62.60 -54.01
C MET A 1 -4.28 62.18 -53.62
N THR A 2 -4.10 61.78 -52.36
CA THR A 2 -3.79 60.40 -51.91
C THR A 2 -2.30 60.01 -52.03
N ARG A 3 -1.55 60.15 -50.91
CA ARG A 3 -0.86 59.10 -50.11
C ARG A 3 0.55 58.73 -50.68
N PHE A 4 1.62 58.39 -49.95
CA PHE A 4 1.84 57.81 -48.62
C PHE A 4 3.25 58.18 -48.09
N SER A 5 3.34 58.43 -46.78
CA SER A 5 4.56 58.39 -45.98
C SER A 5 5.08 56.95 -45.81
N SER A 6 6.38 56.76 -45.63
CA SER A 6 6.94 55.53 -45.05
C SER A 6 8.12 55.88 -44.14
N LEU A 7 7.79 56.02 -42.85
CA LEU A 7 8.74 56.06 -41.74
C LEU A 7 9.18 54.63 -41.43
N LEU A 8 10.48 54.36 -41.47
CA LEU A 8 11.07 53.16 -40.90
C LEU A 8 10.97 53.25 -39.37
N ALA A 9 10.18 52.36 -38.75
CA ALA A 9 10.16 52.15 -37.32
C ALA A 9 11.10 50.99 -36.98
N SER A 10 12.23 51.30 -36.33
CA SER A 10 13.13 50.33 -35.73
C SER A 10 12.46 49.68 -34.51
N ALA A 11 12.19 48.38 -34.59
CA ALA A 11 11.71 47.59 -33.45
C ALA A 11 12.91 47.13 -32.60
N LEU A 12 13.05 47.70 -31.41
CA LEU A 12 14.00 47.28 -30.39
C LEU A 12 13.36 46.13 -29.59
N ILE A 13 13.80 44.89 -29.82
CA ILE A 13 13.36 43.72 -29.07
C ILE A 13 14.07 43.73 -27.71
N LEU A 14 13.29 44.00 -26.65
CA LEU A 14 13.70 43.83 -25.25
C LEU A 14 13.79 42.33 -24.94
N LEU A 15 15.01 41.81 -24.80
CA LEU A 15 15.29 40.51 -24.20
C LEU A 15 15.07 40.62 -22.69
N LEU A 16 13.86 40.29 -22.24
CA LEU A 16 13.59 40.04 -20.83
C LEU A 16 14.18 38.66 -20.46
N PRO A 17 14.97 38.54 -19.38
CA PRO A 17 15.35 37.22 -18.87
C PRO A 17 14.08 36.54 -18.36
N VAL A 18 13.72 35.43 -18.99
CA VAL A 18 12.75 34.48 -18.43
C VAL A 18 13.46 33.84 -17.25
N SER A 19 13.27 34.41 -16.05
CA SER A 19 13.56 33.69 -14.82
C SER A 19 12.56 32.54 -14.74
N SER A 20 13.01 31.33 -15.09
CA SER A 20 12.34 30.12 -14.66
C SER A 20 12.37 30.14 -13.14
N ALA A 21 11.25 30.45 -12.50
CA ALA A 21 11.06 30.15 -11.09
C ALA A 21 11.22 28.64 -10.97
N GLY A 22 12.42 28.19 -10.59
CA GLY A 22 12.66 26.80 -10.29
C GLY A 22 11.70 26.45 -9.15
N ALA A 23 10.76 25.56 -9.42
CA ALA A 23 10.00 24.94 -8.35
C ALA A 23 11.01 24.43 -7.32
N ALA A 24 10.86 24.83 -6.06
CA ALA A 24 11.69 24.31 -4.99
C ALA A 24 11.65 22.78 -5.06
N ALA A 25 12.82 22.12 -4.93
CA ALA A 25 12.88 20.67 -4.93
C ALA A 25 11.91 20.14 -3.84
N PRO A 26 11.12 19.09 -4.14
CA PRO A 26 10.19 18.56 -3.16
C PRO A 26 10.94 18.09 -1.92
N GLU A 27 10.50 18.53 -0.74
CA GLU A 27 11.12 18.12 0.52
C GLU A 27 10.78 16.65 0.79
N PRO A 28 11.76 15.73 0.89
CA PRO A 28 11.49 14.30 1.06
C PRO A 28 10.65 13.97 2.31
N ALA A 29 10.80 14.75 3.39
CA ALA A 29 10.06 14.56 4.64
C ALA A 29 8.56 14.88 4.51
N ALA A 30 8.19 15.80 3.61
CA ALA A 30 6.80 16.22 3.41
C ALA A 30 5.89 15.07 2.96
N LEU A 31 6.46 14.07 2.26
CA LEU A 31 5.77 12.83 1.89
C LEU A 31 5.23 12.09 3.13
N PHE A 32 6.01 12.03 4.20
CA PHE A 32 5.70 11.25 5.39
C PHE A 32 4.85 12.01 6.42
N GLU A 33 4.63 13.31 6.20
CA GLU A 33 3.75 14.14 7.03
C GLU A 33 2.46 14.56 6.33
N ALA A 34 2.24 14.06 5.11
CA ALA A 34 1.06 14.37 4.32
C ALA A 34 -0.22 13.93 5.06
N LYS A 35 -1.22 14.81 5.08
CA LYS A 35 -2.53 14.56 5.71
C LYS A 35 -3.59 14.08 4.72
N THR A 36 -3.28 14.12 3.43
CA THR A 36 -4.16 13.68 2.37
C THR A 36 -3.39 12.81 1.39
N VAL A 37 -4.08 11.84 0.79
CA VAL A 37 -3.52 10.99 -0.28
C VAL A 37 -3.06 11.85 -1.45
N ALA A 38 -3.82 12.89 -1.80
CA ALA A 38 -3.49 13.79 -2.90
C ALA A 38 -2.17 14.54 -2.68
N ASP A 39 -1.93 15.08 -1.48
CA ASP A 39 -0.68 15.79 -1.15
C ASP A 39 0.52 14.84 -1.16
N ARG A 40 0.35 13.63 -0.60
CA ARG A 40 1.37 12.58 -0.61
C ARG A 40 1.72 12.17 -2.03
N ASP A 41 0.72 11.86 -2.85
CA ASP A 41 0.90 11.36 -4.21
C ASP A 41 1.48 12.43 -5.15
N SER A 42 1.09 13.69 -4.94
CA SER A 42 1.72 14.84 -5.61
C SER A 42 3.21 14.94 -5.28
N THR A 43 3.56 14.85 -3.98
CA THR A 43 4.96 14.87 -3.52
C THR A 43 5.75 13.68 -4.05
N LEU A 44 5.16 12.48 -4.01
CA LEU A 44 5.77 11.26 -4.53
C LEU A 44 6.02 11.35 -6.03
N THR A 45 5.04 11.85 -6.80
CA THR A 45 5.19 12.07 -8.24
C THR A 45 6.31 13.05 -8.54
N ALA A 46 6.44 14.13 -7.76
CA ALA A 46 7.53 15.09 -7.91
C ALA A 46 8.90 14.46 -7.61
N LEU A 47 9.01 13.65 -6.55
CA LEU A 47 10.24 12.93 -6.20
C LEU A 47 10.62 11.89 -7.26
N GLU A 48 9.64 11.20 -7.85
CA GLU A 48 9.84 10.22 -8.92
C GLU A 48 10.28 10.87 -10.25
N ALA A 49 9.77 12.06 -10.56
CA ALA A 49 10.06 12.74 -11.83
C ALA A 49 11.44 13.41 -11.84
N ALA A 50 11.92 13.89 -10.70
CA ALA A 50 13.16 14.65 -10.60
C ALA A 50 13.89 14.37 -9.28
N PRO A 51 14.45 13.16 -9.09
CA PRO A 51 15.27 12.88 -7.91
C PRO A 51 16.50 13.77 -7.93
N THR A 52 16.62 14.67 -6.94
CA THR A 52 17.70 15.65 -6.85
C THR A 52 18.92 15.13 -6.12
N ASP A 53 18.72 14.18 -5.21
CA ASP A 53 19.75 13.61 -4.35
C ASP A 53 19.38 12.18 -3.87
N PRO A 54 20.31 11.44 -3.24
CA PRO A 54 20.03 10.09 -2.73
C PRO A 54 18.90 10.02 -1.69
N ALA A 55 18.66 11.07 -0.91
CA ALA A 55 17.58 11.10 0.07
C ALA A 55 16.20 11.24 -0.62
N SER A 56 16.11 11.99 -1.72
CA SER A 56 14.90 12.02 -2.56
C SER A 56 14.58 10.64 -3.14
N VAL A 57 15.59 9.92 -3.64
CA VAL A 57 15.41 8.55 -4.18
C VAL A 57 14.96 7.59 -3.08
N TYR A 58 15.60 7.67 -1.90
CA TYR A 58 15.21 6.89 -0.74
C TYR A 58 13.74 7.16 -0.36
N ALA A 59 13.35 8.43 -0.25
CA ALA A 59 11.98 8.80 0.11
C ALA A 59 10.96 8.37 -0.94
N ALA A 60 11.30 8.47 -2.24
CA ALA A 60 10.45 7.96 -3.31
C ALA A 60 10.24 6.43 -3.17
N GLY A 61 11.31 5.68 -2.94
CA GLY A 61 11.24 4.23 -2.75
C GLY A 61 10.41 3.83 -1.53
N ALA A 62 10.61 4.52 -0.39
CA ALA A 62 9.80 4.32 0.80
C ALA A 62 8.34 4.75 0.61
N GLY A 63 8.08 5.86 -0.09
CA GLY A 63 6.74 6.29 -0.45
C GLY A 63 6.00 5.27 -1.30
N GLN A 64 6.66 4.71 -2.31
CA GLN A 64 6.11 3.63 -3.12
C GLN A 64 5.75 2.41 -2.27
N PHE A 65 6.56 2.06 -1.26
CA PHE A 65 6.27 0.97 -0.33
C PHE A 65 4.96 1.21 0.43
N PHE A 66 4.80 2.39 1.03
CA PHE A 66 3.57 2.73 1.76
C PHE A 66 2.35 2.81 0.84
N THR A 67 2.49 3.35 -0.37
CA THR A 67 1.41 3.29 -1.38
C THR A 67 1.04 1.85 -1.72
N ALA A 68 1.98 0.89 -1.73
CA ALA A 68 1.64 -0.51 -1.96
C ALA A 68 0.76 -1.06 -0.82
N LEU A 69 1.13 -0.80 0.44
CA LEU A 69 0.29 -1.18 1.58
C LEU A 69 -1.10 -0.56 1.53
N GLU A 70 -1.19 0.69 1.09
CA GLU A 70 -2.47 1.37 0.86
C GLU A 70 -3.31 0.70 -0.24
N ILE A 71 -2.72 0.34 -1.37
CA ILE A 71 -3.43 -0.39 -2.45
C ILE A 71 -4.04 -1.68 -1.91
N LEU A 72 -3.30 -2.41 -1.07
CA LEU A 72 -3.81 -3.62 -0.44
C LEU A 72 -4.91 -3.30 0.58
N ALA A 73 -4.68 -2.33 1.47
CA ALA A 73 -5.65 -1.91 2.49
C ALA A 73 -6.98 -1.45 1.87
N GLY A 74 -6.92 -0.55 0.89
CA GLY A 74 -8.09 -0.05 0.19
C GLY A 74 -8.84 -1.15 -0.55
N GLY A 75 -8.13 -2.06 -1.24
CA GLY A 75 -8.74 -3.23 -1.85
C GLY A 75 -9.47 -4.13 -0.83
N LEU A 76 -8.90 -4.31 0.36
CA LEU A 76 -9.56 -5.05 1.45
C LEU A 76 -10.78 -4.27 1.99
N HIS A 77 -10.66 -2.95 2.21
CA HIS A 77 -11.72 -2.09 2.73
C HIS A 77 -12.93 -2.05 1.79
N ARG A 78 -12.69 -1.81 0.51
CA ARG A 78 -13.72 -1.69 -0.53
C ARG A 78 -14.65 -2.89 -0.58
N HIS A 79 -14.10 -4.07 -0.33
CA HIS A 79 -14.82 -5.33 -0.34
C HIS A 79 -15.27 -5.80 1.06
N GLY A 80 -15.11 -4.96 2.09
CA GLY A 80 -15.60 -5.25 3.44
C GLY A 80 -14.85 -6.40 4.10
N PHE A 81 -13.53 -6.38 4.01
CA PHE A 81 -12.67 -7.34 4.70
C PHE A 81 -12.86 -7.27 6.21
N GLU A 82 -13.10 -8.42 6.83
CA GLU A 82 -13.16 -8.59 8.28
C GLU A 82 -12.00 -9.47 8.74
N SER A 83 -11.06 -8.87 9.48
CA SER A 83 -9.83 -9.56 9.90
C SER A 83 -10.13 -10.66 10.93
N PRO A 84 -9.75 -11.93 10.66
CA PRO A 84 -9.99 -13.00 11.61
C PRO A 84 -9.07 -12.87 12.83
N GLN A 85 -9.65 -12.67 14.02
CA GLN A 85 -8.92 -12.49 15.29
C GLN A 85 -8.12 -13.72 15.76
N SER A 86 -8.29 -14.87 15.12
CA SER A 86 -7.92 -16.19 15.67
C SER A 86 -7.03 -17.04 14.76
N PHE A 87 -6.80 -16.61 13.52
CA PHE A 87 -5.85 -17.26 12.63
C PHE A 87 -5.22 -16.23 11.68
N MET A 88 -3.92 -16.38 11.43
CA MET A 88 -3.15 -15.37 10.71
C MET A 88 -2.83 -15.84 9.29
N LEU A 89 -3.52 -15.28 8.31
CA LEU A 89 -3.08 -15.36 6.92
C LEU A 89 -2.05 -14.25 6.65
N PRO A 90 -0.90 -14.54 6.04
CA PRO A 90 0.04 -13.51 5.61
C PRO A 90 -0.63 -12.50 4.67
N LEU A 91 -0.22 -11.23 4.70
CA LEU A 91 -0.80 -10.08 3.98
C LEU A 91 -2.19 -9.61 4.45
N MET A 92 -2.97 -10.46 5.11
CA MET A 92 -4.33 -10.14 5.58
C MET A 92 -4.37 -9.81 7.08
N ARG A 93 -3.44 -8.95 7.53
CA ARG A 93 -3.37 -8.48 8.93
C ARG A 93 -3.64 -7.01 9.11
N LEU A 94 -3.75 -6.25 8.03
CA LEU A 94 -3.97 -4.81 8.13
C LEU A 94 -5.28 -4.55 8.90
N PRO A 95 -5.27 -3.64 9.90
CA PRO A 95 -6.45 -3.29 10.68
C PRO A 95 -7.36 -2.37 9.88
N VAL A 96 -7.92 -2.89 8.79
CA VAL A 96 -8.76 -2.15 7.88
C VAL A 96 -10.10 -1.82 8.56
N PRO A 97 -10.57 -0.56 8.52
CA PRO A 97 -11.86 -0.17 9.07
C PRO A 97 -13.04 -0.89 8.41
N ASP A 98 -14.15 -1.03 9.14
CA ASP A 98 -15.38 -1.60 8.60
C ASP A 98 -15.97 -0.74 7.48
N ASN A 99 -16.29 -1.38 6.34
CA ASN A 99 -17.04 -0.74 5.26
C ASN A 99 -18.55 -1.06 5.40
N PRO A 100 -19.45 -0.08 5.55
CA PRO A 100 -20.89 -0.32 5.66
C PRO A 100 -21.52 -0.81 4.35
N ASN A 101 -20.97 -0.45 3.19
CA ASN A 101 -21.52 -0.75 1.86
C ASN A 101 -20.46 -1.37 0.93
N PRO A 102 -20.01 -2.61 1.21
CA PRO A 102 -18.94 -3.23 0.44
C PRO A 102 -19.35 -3.60 -0.98
N GLU A 103 -18.39 -3.50 -1.89
CA GLU A 103 -18.56 -3.87 -3.28
C GLU A 103 -18.44 -5.39 -3.48
N PRO A 104 -19.11 -5.96 -4.50
CA PRO A 104 -18.93 -7.36 -4.86
C PRO A 104 -17.47 -7.69 -5.19
N LEU A 105 -16.96 -8.82 -4.70
CA LEU A 105 -15.60 -9.28 -4.97
C LEU A 105 -15.61 -10.59 -5.78
N THR A 106 -14.92 -10.58 -6.91
CA THR A 106 -14.68 -11.79 -7.71
C THR A 106 -13.26 -12.31 -7.47
N TYR A 107 -13.03 -13.58 -7.81
CA TYR A 107 -11.69 -14.19 -7.74
C TYR A 107 -10.65 -13.38 -8.54
N ASP A 108 -10.99 -12.98 -9.77
CA ASP A 108 -10.10 -12.18 -10.62
C ASP A 108 -9.91 -10.76 -10.08
N GLY A 109 -10.94 -10.19 -9.45
CA GLY A 109 -10.86 -8.91 -8.75
C GLY A 109 -9.86 -8.97 -7.59
N PHE A 110 -9.93 -10.01 -6.76
CA PHE A 110 -8.98 -10.20 -5.66
C PHE A 110 -7.55 -10.41 -6.17
N ARG A 111 -7.36 -11.20 -7.25
CA ARG A 111 -6.05 -11.33 -7.91
C ARG A 111 -5.53 -9.99 -8.43
N THR A 112 -6.40 -9.14 -8.97
CA THR A 112 -6.01 -7.82 -9.49
C THR A 112 -5.47 -6.93 -8.37
N ILE A 113 -6.07 -6.95 -7.17
CA ILE A 113 -5.56 -6.25 -5.98
C ILE A 113 -4.15 -6.73 -5.64
N LEU A 114 -3.93 -8.05 -5.60
CA LEU A 114 -2.61 -8.64 -5.30
C LEU A 114 -1.55 -8.28 -6.36
N VAL A 115 -1.93 -8.19 -7.64
CA VAL A 115 -1.03 -7.75 -8.72
C VAL A 115 -0.64 -6.29 -8.52
N ALA A 116 -1.59 -5.39 -8.31
CA ALA A 116 -1.31 -3.96 -8.11
C ALA A 116 -0.41 -3.72 -6.88
N PHE A 117 -0.69 -4.43 -5.78
CA PHE A 117 0.15 -4.44 -4.59
C PHE A 117 1.60 -4.88 -4.90
N ARG A 118 1.76 -6.04 -5.56
CA ARG A 118 3.08 -6.57 -5.94
C ARG A 118 3.84 -5.61 -6.85
N ASP A 119 3.20 -5.11 -7.90
CA ASP A 119 3.86 -4.26 -8.90
C ASP A 119 4.34 -2.94 -8.28
N ARG A 120 3.60 -2.41 -7.31
CA ARG A 120 4.02 -1.23 -6.56
C ARG A 120 5.20 -1.51 -5.63
N LEU A 121 5.24 -2.67 -4.98
CA LEU A 121 6.42 -3.11 -4.20
C LEU A 121 7.65 -3.35 -5.08
N GLU A 122 7.47 -3.87 -6.29
CA GLU A 122 8.57 -4.08 -7.25
C GLU A 122 9.21 -2.75 -7.64
N LYS A 123 8.38 -1.72 -7.88
CA LYS A 123 8.86 -0.36 -8.11
C LYS A 123 9.63 0.17 -6.89
N SER A 124 9.07 -0.01 -5.69
CA SER A 124 9.71 0.38 -4.42
C SER A 124 11.10 -0.25 -4.25
N ALA A 125 11.19 -1.57 -4.38
CA ALA A 125 12.45 -2.30 -4.22
C ALA A 125 13.49 -1.84 -5.26
N ALA A 126 13.09 -1.64 -6.51
CA ALA A 126 13.98 -1.13 -7.55
C ALA A 126 14.46 0.31 -7.27
N THR A 127 13.57 1.20 -6.81
CA THR A 127 13.94 2.57 -6.46
C THR A 127 14.88 2.60 -5.25
N LEU A 128 14.59 1.84 -4.18
CA LEU A 128 15.47 1.71 -3.01
C LEU A 128 16.84 1.10 -3.37
N GLY A 129 16.86 0.10 -4.27
CA GLY A 129 18.08 -0.52 -4.77
C GLY A 129 18.94 0.42 -5.62
N SER A 130 18.37 1.47 -6.21
CA SER A 130 19.11 2.46 -6.98
C SER A 130 19.89 3.47 -6.11
N VAL A 131 19.60 3.51 -4.80
CA VAL A 131 20.30 4.38 -3.85
C VAL A 131 21.74 3.89 -3.64
N PRO A 132 22.78 4.73 -3.88
CA PRO A 132 24.17 4.33 -3.73
C PRO A 132 24.49 3.77 -2.33
N ALA A 133 25.31 2.73 -2.26
CA ALA A 133 25.62 2.04 -1.01
C ALA A 133 26.30 2.92 0.05
N GLY A 134 27.13 3.88 -0.39
CA GLY A 134 27.81 4.84 0.48
C GLY A 134 27.11 6.18 0.62
N ALA A 135 25.84 6.29 0.20
CA ALA A 135 25.09 7.54 0.33
C ALA A 135 24.84 7.87 1.81
N ASP A 136 25.20 9.09 2.21
CA ASP A 136 24.82 9.64 3.51
C ASP A 136 23.37 10.13 3.42
N ILE A 137 22.45 9.34 3.97
CA ILE A 137 21.02 9.61 4.02
C ILE A 137 20.62 9.71 5.47
N GLY A 138 19.77 10.69 5.76
CA GLY A 138 19.07 10.70 7.02
C GLY A 138 17.84 11.56 6.96
N ILE A 139 16.69 10.89 7.03
CA ILE A 139 15.38 11.52 6.97
C ILE A 139 14.70 11.30 8.31
N GLU A 140 14.30 12.40 8.95
CA GLU A 140 13.51 12.32 10.17
C GLU A 140 12.05 12.03 9.82
N VAL A 141 11.48 11.00 10.42
CA VAL A 141 10.10 10.58 10.19
C VAL A 141 9.42 10.39 11.54
N ASP A 142 8.29 11.07 11.73
CA ASP A 142 7.40 10.91 12.86
C ASP A 142 6.39 9.79 12.56
N LEU A 143 6.50 8.65 13.25
CA LEU A 143 5.60 7.50 13.04
C LEU A 143 4.16 7.76 13.47
N THR A 144 3.89 8.85 14.20
CA THR A 144 2.53 9.29 14.51
C THR A 144 1.88 10.09 13.36
N ARG A 145 2.68 10.52 12.38
CA ARG A 145 2.23 11.26 11.18
C ARG A 145 2.32 10.43 9.90
N LEU A 146 3.33 9.58 9.80
CA LEU A 146 3.45 8.62 8.71
C LEU A 146 2.21 7.71 8.73
N GLY A 147 1.40 7.76 7.68
CA GLY A 147 0.19 6.95 7.57
C GLY A 147 -0.14 6.51 6.15
N ILE A 148 -1.12 5.63 6.05
CA ILE A 148 -1.73 5.16 4.80
C ILE A 148 -3.24 5.30 4.93
N ASP A 149 -3.95 5.63 3.86
CA ASP A 149 -5.41 5.69 3.84
C ASP A 149 -5.96 4.26 3.85
N LEU A 150 -6.54 3.84 4.98
CA LEU A 150 -7.06 2.49 5.15
C LEU A 150 -8.51 2.36 4.69
N ASN A 151 -9.26 3.47 4.61
CA ASN A 151 -10.70 3.48 4.33
C ASN A 151 -11.07 4.06 2.95
N GLU A 152 -10.08 4.48 2.17
CA GLU A 152 -10.21 5.10 0.85
C GLU A 152 -11.00 6.42 0.84
N ASP A 153 -10.98 7.21 1.93
CA ASP A 153 -11.65 8.51 2.01
C ASP A 153 -10.79 9.70 1.53
N GLY A 154 -9.51 9.42 1.20
CA GLY A 154 -8.54 10.38 0.68
C GLY A 154 -7.86 11.23 1.76
N GLN A 155 -8.22 11.07 3.03
CA GLN A 155 -7.49 11.60 4.18
C GLN A 155 -6.53 10.55 4.72
N ILE A 156 -5.50 11.00 5.43
CA ILE A 156 -4.61 10.15 6.23
C ILE A 156 -4.86 10.56 7.68
N ALA A 157 -5.79 9.86 8.32
CA ALA A 157 -6.23 10.19 9.67
C ALA A 157 -5.21 9.71 10.74
N PRO A 158 -5.19 10.31 11.94
CA PRO A 158 -4.23 9.94 12.99
C PRO A 158 -4.30 8.47 13.42
N ASP A 159 -5.46 7.84 13.33
CA ASP A 159 -5.70 6.42 13.61
C ASP A 159 -5.23 5.48 12.48
N GLU A 160 -4.85 6.04 11.34
CA GLU A 160 -4.24 5.34 10.21
C GLU A 160 -2.71 5.56 10.14
N SER A 161 -2.16 6.22 11.17
CA SER A 161 -0.71 6.35 11.33
C SER A 161 -0.04 5.00 11.58
N ALA A 162 1.23 4.87 11.22
CA ALA A 162 2.05 3.70 11.47
C ALA A 162 2.06 3.33 12.97
N ALA A 163 2.13 4.33 13.85
CA ALA A 163 2.02 4.13 15.29
C ALA A 163 0.67 3.51 15.71
N ALA A 164 -0.45 4.01 15.16
CA ALA A 164 -1.78 3.49 15.46
C ALA A 164 -1.99 2.08 14.91
N ILE A 165 -1.53 1.82 13.67
CA ILE A 165 -1.56 0.50 13.04
C ILE A 165 -0.75 -0.51 13.87
N MET A 166 0.48 -0.17 14.27
CA MET A 166 1.31 -1.05 15.11
C MET A 166 0.68 -1.31 16.48
N ALA A 167 0.05 -0.31 17.09
CA ALA A 167 -0.66 -0.47 18.37
C ALA A 167 -1.84 -1.45 18.24
N SER A 168 -2.64 -1.29 17.18
CA SER A 168 -3.77 -2.18 16.85
C SER A 168 -3.30 -3.64 16.68
N LEU A 169 -2.22 -3.85 15.93
CA LEU A 169 -1.62 -5.17 15.69
C LEU A 169 -1.03 -5.81 16.96
N SER A 170 -0.48 -5.02 17.88
CA SER A 170 0.28 -5.55 19.02
C SER A 170 -0.60 -5.99 20.18
N ARG A 171 -1.74 -5.33 20.44
CA ARG A 171 -2.52 -5.56 21.68
C ARG A 171 -4.04 -5.33 21.59
N GLY A 172 -4.63 -5.12 20.41
CA GLY A 172 -6.07 -4.79 20.33
C GLY A 172 -6.47 -3.57 21.17
N GLY A 173 -5.50 -2.70 21.48
CA GLY A 173 -5.66 -1.56 22.39
C GLY A 173 -5.14 -0.29 21.75
N ALA A 174 -5.82 0.81 22.05
CA ALA A 174 -5.48 2.14 21.54
C ALA A 174 -4.04 2.56 21.93
N PRO A 175 -3.41 3.44 21.13
CA PRO A 175 -2.12 4.04 21.49
C PRO A 175 -2.19 4.68 22.88
N ASP A 176 -1.14 4.49 23.69
CA ASP A 176 -1.01 5.21 24.96
C ASP A 176 -0.77 6.70 24.66
N PRO A 177 -1.64 7.63 25.09
CA PRO A 177 -1.45 9.06 24.86
C PRO A 177 -0.20 9.63 25.56
N ALA A 178 0.42 8.88 26.48
CA ALA A 178 1.69 9.22 27.11
C ALA A 178 2.92 8.60 26.40
N ALA A 179 2.74 8.01 25.21
CA ALA A 179 3.84 7.43 24.45
C ALA A 179 4.92 8.50 24.13
N PRO A 180 6.21 8.14 24.22
CA PRO A 180 7.29 9.05 23.86
C PRO A 180 7.19 9.48 22.39
N ALA A 181 7.83 10.59 22.04
CA ALA A 181 7.93 11.02 20.65
C ALA A 181 8.48 9.87 19.78
N LEU A 182 7.72 9.46 18.76
CA LEU A 182 8.07 8.37 17.85
C LEU A 182 8.72 8.93 16.57
N THR A 183 9.61 9.90 16.73
CA THR A 183 10.40 10.48 15.64
C THR A 183 11.74 9.78 15.56
N PHE A 184 12.02 9.18 14.40
CA PHE A 184 13.28 8.46 14.14
C PHE A 184 13.95 9.02 12.90
N ARG A 185 15.29 9.05 12.91
CA ARG A 185 16.09 9.37 11.74
C ARG A 185 16.42 8.06 11.01
N PHE A 186 15.84 7.88 9.83
CA PHE A 186 16.06 6.71 8.98
C PHE A 186 17.24 6.93 8.05
N ASP A 187 18.12 5.94 7.96
CA ASP A 187 19.35 6.00 7.18
C ASP A 187 19.38 4.99 6.01
N ARG A 188 20.54 4.86 5.36
CA ARG A 188 20.71 3.95 4.23
C ARG A 188 20.53 2.47 4.61
N ALA A 189 20.88 2.08 5.83
CA ALA A 189 20.72 0.71 6.34
C ALA A 189 19.25 0.37 6.51
N ASP A 190 18.44 1.31 7.00
CA ASP A 190 16.99 1.15 7.06
C ASP A 190 16.35 0.98 5.68
N GLY A 191 16.94 1.61 4.66
CA GLY A 191 16.54 1.44 3.26
C GLY A 191 16.78 0.02 2.73
N TYR A 192 17.88 -0.63 3.14
CA TYR A 192 18.11 -2.04 2.83
C TYR A 192 17.10 -2.94 3.52
N TRP A 193 16.78 -2.65 4.80
CA TRP A 193 15.75 -3.40 5.52
C TRP A 193 14.38 -3.28 4.83
N LEU A 194 14.00 -2.06 4.44
CA LEU A 194 12.73 -1.82 3.75
C LEU A 194 12.68 -2.48 2.37
N GLN A 195 13.78 -2.44 1.62
CA GLN A 195 13.92 -3.14 0.34
C GLN A 195 13.75 -4.65 0.52
N GLY A 196 14.47 -5.26 1.46
CA GLY A 196 14.33 -6.69 1.75
C GLY A 196 12.92 -7.06 2.21
N TYR A 197 12.26 -6.19 2.99
CA TYR A 197 10.88 -6.41 3.38
C TYR A 197 9.90 -6.30 2.20
N ALA A 198 10.15 -5.41 1.23
CA ALA A 198 9.40 -5.37 -0.02
C ALA A 198 9.56 -6.67 -0.81
N GLU A 199 10.78 -7.21 -0.92
CA GLU A 199 11.06 -8.52 -1.54
C GLU A 199 10.27 -9.66 -0.85
N PHE A 200 10.25 -9.68 0.48
CA PHE A 200 9.45 -10.64 1.23
C PHE A 200 7.95 -10.55 0.90
N LEU A 201 7.38 -9.34 0.90
CA LEU A 201 5.96 -9.15 0.60
C LEU A 201 5.62 -9.48 -0.87
N MET A 202 6.53 -9.18 -1.81
CA MET A 202 6.41 -9.60 -3.21
C MET A 202 6.40 -11.12 -3.35
N ALA A 203 7.24 -11.82 -2.59
CA ALA A 203 7.23 -13.28 -2.58
C ALA A 203 5.90 -13.85 -2.09
N GLN A 204 5.30 -13.23 -1.05
CA GLN A 204 4.00 -13.64 -0.52
C GLN A 204 2.88 -13.40 -1.56
N ALA A 205 2.83 -12.23 -2.18
CA ALA A 205 1.87 -11.95 -3.25
C ALA A 205 2.08 -12.88 -4.46
N GLY A 206 3.34 -13.11 -4.83
CA GLY A 206 3.74 -14.04 -5.88
C GLY A 206 3.34 -15.48 -5.61
N PHE A 207 3.39 -15.93 -4.35
CA PHE A 207 2.88 -17.23 -3.93
C PHE A 207 1.39 -17.35 -4.20
N TRP A 208 0.56 -16.42 -3.73
CA TRP A 208 -0.88 -16.43 -3.99
C TRP A 208 -1.19 -16.45 -5.49
N LEU A 209 -0.58 -15.51 -6.22
CA LEU A 209 -0.82 -15.36 -7.66
C LEU A 209 -0.34 -16.57 -8.47
N ALA A 210 0.69 -17.29 -8.02
CA ALA A 210 1.20 -18.46 -8.73
C ALA A 210 0.25 -19.67 -8.69
N HIS A 211 -0.62 -19.73 -7.69
CA HIS A 211 -1.52 -20.86 -7.48
C HIS A 211 -2.95 -20.51 -7.89
N ASP A 212 -3.71 -21.53 -8.28
CA ASP A 212 -5.16 -21.43 -8.43
C ASP A 212 -5.84 -21.74 -7.10
N PHE A 213 -6.29 -20.69 -6.41
CA PHE A 213 -7.01 -20.79 -5.16
C PHE A 213 -8.50 -20.49 -5.33
N LYS A 214 -9.04 -20.56 -6.56
CA LYS A 214 -10.44 -20.25 -6.86
C LYS A 214 -11.42 -21.07 -6.03
N ASN A 215 -11.16 -22.37 -5.85
CA ASN A 215 -12.04 -23.22 -5.04
C ASN A 215 -12.08 -22.78 -3.56
N ALA A 216 -10.94 -22.38 -2.99
CA ALA A 216 -10.90 -21.84 -1.63
C ALA A 216 -11.55 -20.46 -1.55
N PHE A 217 -11.39 -19.63 -2.58
CA PHE A 217 -12.06 -18.34 -2.69
C PHE A 217 -13.59 -18.51 -2.72
N ASP A 218 -14.12 -19.24 -3.69
CA ASP A 218 -15.57 -19.44 -3.86
C ASP A 218 -16.19 -20.17 -2.65
N GLY A 219 -15.44 -21.08 -2.03
CA GLY A 219 -15.93 -21.96 -0.97
C GLY A 219 -15.74 -21.45 0.46
N SER A 220 -14.90 -20.44 0.70
CA SER A 220 -14.52 -20.07 2.07
C SER A 220 -14.16 -18.60 2.30
N PHE A 221 -13.98 -17.78 1.26
CA PHE A 221 -13.62 -16.37 1.47
C PHE A 221 -14.77 -15.50 1.96
N HIS A 222 -16.01 -16.00 1.97
CA HIS A 222 -17.13 -15.33 2.65
C HIS A 222 -16.89 -15.16 4.16
N MET A 223 -15.98 -15.93 4.77
CA MET A 223 -15.55 -15.69 6.16
C MET A 223 -14.72 -14.43 6.34
N LEU A 224 -14.01 -14.00 5.28
CA LEU A 224 -13.12 -12.84 5.27
C LEU A 224 -13.81 -11.62 4.65
N PHE A 225 -14.76 -11.85 3.74
CA PHE A 225 -15.50 -10.81 3.01
C PHE A 225 -17.00 -11.12 3.07
N PRO A 226 -17.62 -11.00 4.25
CA PRO A 226 -18.97 -11.52 4.50
C PRO A 226 -20.10 -10.79 3.80
N ARG A 227 -19.79 -9.66 3.17
CA ARG A 227 -20.76 -8.78 2.51
C ARG A 227 -20.38 -8.49 1.05
N ALA A 228 -19.37 -9.17 0.48
CA ALA A 228 -18.90 -8.95 -0.90
C ALA A 228 -19.57 -9.84 -1.96
N LYS A 229 -20.75 -10.38 -1.67
CA LYS A 229 -21.58 -11.22 -2.56
C LYS A 229 -20.85 -12.44 -3.13
N LEU A 230 -20.05 -13.11 -2.30
CA LEU A 230 -19.36 -14.35 -2.68
C LEU A 230 -20.35 -15.52 -2.88
N PRO A 231 -19.99 -16.55 -3.68
CA PRO A 231 -20.91 -17.62 -4.08
C PRO A 231 -21.66 -18.33 -2.95
N LEU A 232 -21.02 -18.54 -1.79
CA LEU A 232 -21.64 -19.21 -0.64
C LEU A 232 -22.12 -18.26 0.46
N GLN A 233 -22.00 -16.95 0.26
CA GLN A 233 -22.30 -15.96 1.28
C GLN A 233 -23.75 -16.07 1.77
N ASP A 234 -24.72 -16.05 0.86
CA ASP A 234 -26.16 -16.04 1.22
C ASP A 234 -26.61 -17.33 1.94
N ALA A 235 -25.84 -18.42 1.80
CA ALA A 235 -26.15 -19.70 2.43
C ALA A 235 -25.47 -19.88 3.80
N LEU A 236 -24.29 -19.31 3.99
CA LEU A 236 -23.42 -19.59 5.14
C LEU A 236 -23.24 -18.40 6.10
N VAL A 237 -23.55 -17.18 5.68
CA VAL A 237 -23.45 -15.99 6.52
C VAL A 237 -24.77 -15.75 7.27
N PRO A 238 -24.76 -15.71 8.61
CA PRO A 238 -25.96 -15.41 9.39
C PRO A 238 -26.55 -14.03 9.04
N PRO A 239 -27.90 -13.88 9.00
CA PRO A 239 -28.58 -12.63 8.63
C PRO A 239 -28.29 -11.44 9.55
N ASP A 240 -27.90 -11.69 10.80
CA ASP A 240 -27.53 -10.69 11.80
C ASP A 240 -26.05 -10.27 11.69
N GLY A 241 -25.31 -10.79 10.70
CA GLY A 241 -23.91 -10.45 10.48
C GLY A 241 -23.02 -10.89 11.63
N GLY A 242 -23.38 -11.99 12.34
CA GLY A 242 -22.73 -12.53 13.54
C GLY A 242 -21.28 -13.02 13.38
N MET A 243 -20.48 -12.30 12.61
CA MET A 243 -19.05 -12.52 12.36
C MET A 243 -18.15 -11.80 13.36
N SER A 244 -18.71 -10.96 14.25
CA SER A 244 -17.93 -10.37 15.34
C SER A 244 -17.56 -11.44 16.38
N GLY A 245 -16.26 -11.66 16.54
CA GLY A 245 -15.69 -12.70 17.43
C GLY A 245 -14.64 -13.57 16.74
N GLY A 246 -14.08 -14.54 17.47
CA GLY A 246 -13.11 -15.50 16.92
C GLY A 246 -13.75 -16.55 16.00
N MET A 247 -12.98 -17.14 15.10
CA MET A 247 -13.37 -18.24 14.21
C MET A 247 -13.80 -19.51 14.97
N LEU A 248 -13.37 -19.64 16.23
CA LEU A 248 -13.76 -20.72 17.15
C LEU A 248 -14.97 -20.36 18.03
N SER A 249 -15.59 -19.18 17.82
CA SER A 249 -16.69 -18.72 18.68
C SER A 249 -18.03 -19.41 18.38
N SER A 250 -18.16 -20.07 17.23
CA SER A 250 -19.38 -20.77 16.83
C SER A 250 -19.09 -22.01 15.98
N GLU A 251 -19.98 -22.99 16.04
CA GLU A 251 -19.84 -24.29 15.35
C GLU A 251 -19.76 -24.13 13.82
N TRP A 252 -20.53 -23.20 13.25
CA TRP A 252 -20.53 -22.94 11.81
C TRP A 252 -19.25 -22.26 11.32
N ARG A 253 -18.62 -21.38 12.11
CA ARG A 253 -17.32 -20.77 11.75
C ARG A 253 -16.17 -21.78 11.82
N ILE A 254 -16.24 -22.72 12.76
CA ILE A 254 -15.30 -23.84 12.82
C ILE A 254 -15.45 -24.72 11.57
N ALA A 255 -16.68 -25.02 11.15
CA ALA A 255 -16.93 -25.81 9.94
C ALA A 255 -16.42 -25.11 8.67
N ASP A 256 -16.64 -23.80 8.52
CA ASP A 256 -16.13 -23.03 7.39
C ASP A 256 -14.59 -22.94 7.39
N PHE A 257 -13.96 -22.83 8.57
CA PHE A 257 -12.50 -22.88 8.67
C PHE A 257 -11.92 -24.24 8.32
N ILE A 258 -12.53 -25.32 8.83
CA ILE A 258 -12.16 -26.68 8.45
C ILE A 258 -12.29 -26.84 6.94
N SER A 259 -13.37 -26.31 6.34
CA SER A 259 -13.57 -26.32 4.90
C SER A 259 -12.45 -25.57 4.17
N LEU A 260 -12.08 -24.36 4.62
CA LEU A 260 -10.95 -23.61 4.08
C LEU A 260 -9.66 -24.44 4.08
N VAL A 261 -9.32 -25.07 5.22
CA VAL A 261 -8.13 -25.91 5.35
C VAL A 261 -8.15 -27.08 4.36
N HIS A 262 -9.31 -27.72 4.18
CA HIS A 262 -9.47 -28.82 3.21
C HIS A 262 -9.45 -28.36 1.75
N LEU A 263 -9.72 -27.07 1.49
CA LEU A 263 -9.63 -26.44 0.18
C LEU A 263 -8.22 -25.89 -0.13
N VAL A 264 -7.26 -25.99 0.79
CA VAL A 264 -5.83 -25.68 0.54
C VAL A 264 -5.17 -26.82 -0.24
N ASN A 265 -5.65 -27.04 -1.45
CA ASN A 265 -5.02 -27.86 -2.48
C ASN A 265 -4.91 -27.02 -3.76
N TRP A 266 -4.09 -25.98 -3.70
CA TRP A 266 -3.99 -25.01 -4.78
C TRP A 266 -2.97 -25.49 -5.81
N PRO A 267 -3.38 -25.89 -7.03
CA PRO A 267 -2.42 -26.28 -8.05
C PRO A 267 -1.65 -25.05 -8.52
N VAL A 268 -0.39 -25.25 -8.91
CA VAL A 268 0.37 -24.16 -9.51
C VAL A 268 -0.01 -23.99 -10.96
N VAL A 269 -0.48 -22.80 -11.31
CA VAL A 269 -0.87 -22.44 -12.68
C VAL A 269 0.12 -21.48 -13.34
N GLU A 270 0.91 -20.74 -12.56
CA GLU A 270 1.99 -19.87 -13.06
C GLU A 270 3.35 -20.30 -12.48
N PRO A 271 4.01 -21.33 -13.04
CA PRO A 271 5.27 -21.86 -12.48
C PRO A 271 6.42 -20.86 -12.50
N GLU A 272 6.48 -19.98 -13.50
CA GLU A 272 7.48 -18.91 -13.58
C GLU A 272 7.33 -17.91 -12.45
N ARG A 273 6.08 -17.53 -12.11
CA ARG A 273 5.80 -16.64 -10.98
C ARG A 273 6.22 -17.28 -9.65
N ARG A 274 6.01 -18.60 -9.50
CA ARG A 274 6.49 -19.34 -8.31
C ARG A 274 8.02 -19.28 -8.18
N GLN A 275 8.74 -19.41 -9.30
CA GLN A 275 10.20 -19.27 -9.33
C GLN A 275 10.62 -17.84 -9.02
N ALA A 276 9.90 -16.83 -9.52
CA ALA A 276 10.11 -15.43 -9.18
C ALA A 276 9.91 -15.17 -7.68
N ALA A 277 8.83 -15.68 -7.07
CA ALA A 277 8.60 -15.58 -5.63
C ALA A 277 9.76 -16.17 -4.81
N ARG A 278 10.31 -17.31 -5.24
CA ARG A 278 11.51 -17.88 -4.62
C ARG A 278 12.74 -16.96 -4.79
N ARG A 279 12.92 -16.32 -5.94
CA ARG A 279 14.02 -15.37 -6.15
C ARG A 279 13.89 -14.16 -5.22
N HIS A 280 12.70 -13.58 -5.09
CA HIS A 280 12.46 -12.49 -4.14
C HIS A 280 12.84 -12.89 -2.70
N LEU A 281 12.53 -14.12 -2.24
CA LEU A 281 12.99 -14.60 -0.94
C LEU A 281 14.52 -14.72 -0.81
N MET A 282 15.24 -14.92 -1.91
CA MET A 282 16.70 -14.98 -1.92
C MET A 282 17.35 -13.60 -1.94
N GLU A 283 16.66 -12.57 -2.44
CA GLU A 283 17.11 -11.17 -2.47
C GLU A 283 16.76 -10.41 -1.17
N MET A 284 16.03 -11.04 -0.23
CA MET A 284 15.69 -10.45 1.07
C MET A 284 16.91 -10.17 1.96
N ILE A 285 18.07 -10.76 1.66
CA ILE A 285 19.29 -10.80 2.49
C ILE A 285 20.42 -9.95 1.90
#